data_AF-A0A120G4T6-F1
#
_entry.id   AF-A0A120G4T6-F1
#
_cell.length_a   1.000
_cell.length_b   1.000
_cell.length_c   1.000
_cell.angle_alpha   90.00
_cell.angle_beta   90.00
_cell.angle_gamma   90.00
#
_symmetry.space_group_name_H-M   'P 1'
#
loop_
_entity.id
_entity.type
_entity.pdbx_description
1 polymer ?
#
loop_
_entity_poly.entity_id
_entity_poly.type
_entity_poly.pdbx_seq_one_letter_code
_entity_poly.pdbx_strand_id
1 'polypeptide(L)'
;MNIERTQYIGHYGITFTVIRLTVMPSNRQELATLCLLEAKASAIEVRLRLQKLYERMLARDLPCVMTVAVSKPLTRKHADSLNNRNNLIKEIISGAVAAPVGIISSKAESIVENAISDLISRRIRNFHSADIVIGLDAQVSGGIGPQRSSVSMHVHSR
;
A
#
# COMPACT_ATOMS: atom_id res chain seq x y z
N MET A 1 11.32 14.33 -0.26
CA MET A 1 10.02 13.70 0.12
C MET A 1 10.06 13.29 1.59
N ASN A 2 8.97 13.46 2.38
CA ASN A 2 8.90 12.90 3.74
C ASN A 2 8.53 11.41 3.67
N ILE A 3 9.22 10.55 4.41
CA ILE A 3 9.03 9.10 4.40
C ILE A 3 9.04 8.56 5.82
N GLU A 4 7.97 7.88 6.20
CA GLU A 4 7.83 7.21 7.50
C GLU A 4 7.67 5.71 7.28
N ARG A 5 8.26 4.90 8.17
CA ARG A 5 8.18 3.44 8.12
C ARG A 5 7.73 2.91 9.47
N THR A 6 6.75 2.00 9.47
CA THR A 6 6.29 1.30 10.66
C THR A 6 6.01 -0.16 10.36
N GLN A 7 5.80 -0.95 11.40
CA GLN A 7 5.24 -2.29 11.28
C GLN A 7 3.78 -2.30 11.71
N TYR A 8 2.96 -3.06 10.99
CA TYR A 8 1.55 -3.25 11.28
C TYR A 8 1.24 -4.74 11.30
N ILE A 9 0.68 -5.24 12.41
CA ILE A 9 0.16 -6.60 12.47
C ILE A 9 -1.30 -6.53 12.05
N GLY A 10 -1.57 -6.95 10.83
CA GLY A 10 -2.92 -6.96 10.27
C GLY A 10 -3.76 -8.13 10.74
N HIS A 11 -4.96 -8.19 10.18
CA HIS A 11 -5.88 -9.31 10.41
C HIS A 11 -5.18 -10.66 10.14
N TYR A 12 -5.55 -11.66 10.92
CA TYR A 12 -5.00 -13.03 10.83
C TYR A 12 -3.50 -13.15 11.12
N GLY A 13 -2.89 -12.14 11.75
CA GLY A 13 -1.49 -12.17 12.18
C GLY A 13 -0.48 -11.89 11.05
N ILE A 14 -0.93 -11.43 9.88
CA ILE A 14 -0.03 -11.08 8.79
C ILE A 14 0.63 -9.74 9.11
N THR A 15 1.96 -9.75 9.23
CA THR A 15 2.74 -8.54 9.51
C THR A 15 3.08 -7.80 8.21
N PHE A 16 2.94 -6.49 8.21
CA PHE A 16 3.29 -5.59 7.12
C PHE A 16 4.37 -4.61 7.57
N THR A 17 5.29 -4.30 6.67
CA THR A 17 5.99 -3.02 6.70
C THR A 17 5.13 -2.01 5.97
N VAL A 18 4.79 -0.90 6.62
CA VAL A 18 3.98 0.18 6.05
C VAL A 18 4.88 1.40 5.89
N ILE A 19 4.98 1.89 4.65
CA ILE A 19 5.78 3.06 4.27
C ILE A 19 4.80 4.15 3.84
N ARG A 20 4.74 5.26 4.58
CA ARG A 20 3.92 6.41 4.25
C ARG A 20 4.81 7.53 3.73
N LEU A 21 4.39 8.16 2.65
CA LEU A 21 5.12 9.26 2.03
C LEU A 21 4.19 10.36 1.55
N THR A 22 4.66 11.60 1.59
CA THR A 22 3.93 12.76 1.05
C THR A 22 4.63 13.26 -0.20
N VAL A 23 3.99 13.10 -1.34
CA VAL A 23 4.49 13.48 -2.66
C VAL A 23 3.94 14.84 -3.05
N MET A 24 4.84 15.73 -3.46
CA MET A 24 4.55 17.01 -4.10
C MET A 24 5.01 16.96 -5.56
N PRO A 25 4.50 17.81 -6.45
CA PRO A 25 4.96 17.87 -7.85
C PRO A 25 6.48 18.01 -8.01
N SER A 26 7.09 18.81 -7.12
CA SER A 26 8.53 19.08 -7.11
C SER A 26 9.38 17.85 -6.79
N ASN A 27 8.83 16.87 -6.07
CA ASN A 27 9.56 15.68 -5.62
C ASN A 27 9.05 14.37 -6.22
N ARG A 28 8.09 14.41 -7.16
CA ARG A 28 7.50 13.20 -7.78
C ARG A 28 8.53 12.25 -8.40
N GLN A 29 9.67 12.76 -8.86
CA GLN A 29 10.74 11.95 -9.45
C GLN A 29 11.42 11.04 -8.41
N GLU A 30 11.37 11.39 -7.12
CA GLU A 30 11.92 10.56 -6.03
C GLU A 30 11.18 9.21 -5.89
N LEU A 31 9.97 9.09 -6.44
CA LEU A 31 9.27 7.79 -6.51
C LEU A 31 10.05 6.75 -7.34
N ALA A 32 10.81 7.18 -8.34
CA ALA A 32 11.62 6.31 -9.20
C ALA A 32 12.77 5.64 -8.45
N THR A 33 13.23 6.26 -7.37
CA THR A 33 14.39 5.83 -6.57
C THR A 33 14.03 5.42 -5.16
N LEU A 34 12.73 5.35 -4.83
CA LEU A 34 12.24 4.98 -3.50
C LEU A 34 12.82 3.63 -3.03
N CYS A 35 13.44 3.63 -1.86
CA CYS A 35 14.01 2.43 -1.25
C CYS A 35 12.88 1.53 -0.70
N LEU A 36 12.72 0.35 -1.33
CA LEU A 36 11.67 -0.65 -1.09
C LEU A 36 12.29 -2.04 -0.86
N LEU A 37 13.16 -2.16 0.15
CA LEU A 37 13.90 -3.41 0.43
C LEU A 37 12.96 -4.59 0.66
N GLU A 38 11.79 -4.34 1.24
CA GLU A 38 10.79 -5.33 1.58
C GLU A 38 10.14 -5.96 0.35
N ALA A 39 10.06 -5.22 -0.75
CA ALA A 39 9.50 -5.69 -2.02
C ALA A 39 10.47 -6.58 -2.81
N LYS A 40 11.73 -6.71 -2.37
CA LYS A 40 12.77 -7.54 -3.00
C LYS A 40 12.85 -7.31 -4.52
N ALA A 41 12.80 -8.38 -5.31
CA ALA A 41 12.86 -8.34 -6.77
C ALA A 41 11.68 -7.55 -7.40
N SER A 42 10.58 -7.36 -6.69
CA SER A 42 9.42 -6.59 -7.17
C SER A 42 9.53 -5.09 -6.92
N ALA A 43 10.62 -4.60 -6.30
CA ALA A 43 10.80 -3.17 -6.01
C ALA A 43 10.62 -2.28 -7.25
N ILE A 44 11.14 -2.68 -8.42
CA ILE A 44 10.99 -1.93 -9.68
C ILE A 44 9.51 -1.83 -10.08
N GLU A 45 8.79 -2.96 -10.04
CA GLU A 45 7.36 -2.99 -10.40
C GLU A 45 6.53 -2.16 -9.42
N VAL A 46 6.84 -2.21 -8.12
CA VAL A 46 6.17 -1.41 -7.11
C VAL A 46 6.35 0.08 -7.38
N ARG A 47 7.57 0.54 -7.71
CA ARG A 47 7.82 1.96 -8.05
C ARG A 47 7.03 2.39 -9.28
N LEU A 48 7.00 1.58 -10.33
CA LEU A 48 6.22 1.88 -11.54
C LEU A 48 4.72 1.98 -11.25
N ARG A 49 4.18 1.06 -10.43
CA ARG A 49 2.77 1.12 -10.01
C ARG A 49 2.49 2.32 -9.12
N LEU A 50 3.42 2.72 -8.26
CA LEU A 50 3.31 3.89 -7.40
C LEU A 50 3.31 5.18 -8.22
N GLN A 51 4.20 5.32 -9.20
CA GLN A 51 4.20 6.47 -10.13
C GLN A 51 2.88 6.59 -10.89
N LYS A 52 2.40 5.49 -11.49
CA LYS A 52 1.10 5.45 -12.18
C LYS A 52 -0.07 5.75 -11.23
N LEU A 53 0.04 5.38 -9.96
CA LEU A 53 -0.96 5.72 -8.96
C LEU A 53 -0.96 7.22 -8.69
N TYR A 54 0.21 7.83 -8.46
CA TYR A 54 0.35 9.28 -8.27
C TYR A 54 -0.18 10.09 -9.46
N GLU A 55 0.17 9.71 -10.69
CA GLU A 55 -0.27 10.38 -11.92
C GLU A 55 -1.80 10.41 -12.05
N ARG A 56 -2.47 9.31 -11.68
CA ARG A 56 -3.93 9.20 -11.72
C ARG A 56 -4.64 10.12 -10.71
N MET A 57 -3.98 10.46 -9.61
CA MET A 57 -4.58 11.33 -8.58
C MET A 57 -4.77 12.77 -9.05
N LEU A 58 -4.03 13.22 -10.08
CA LEU A 58 -4.12 14.58 -10.64
C LEU A 58 -4.13 15.65 -9.54
N ALA A 59 -3.18 15.54 -8.60
CA ALA A 59 -3.12 16.37 -7.39
C ALA A 59 -2.85 17.85 -7.66
N ARG A 60 -2.40 18.22 -8.88
CA ARG A 60 -1.85 19.56 -9.18
C ARG A 60 -0.78 19.91 -8.15
N ASP A 61 -0.90 21.04 -7.46
CA ASP A 61 0.04 21.52 -6.45
C ASP A 61 -0.27 21.04 -5.03
N LEU A 62 -1.23 20.12 -4.88
CA LEU A 62 -1.63 19.58 -3.58
C LEU A 62 -0.75 18.39 -3.17
N PRO A 63 -0.55 18.18 -1.85
CA PRO A 63 0.14 17.01 -1.35
C PRO A 63 -0.67 15.74 -1.63
N CYS A 64 0.01 14.73 -2.17
CA CYS A 64 -0.52 13.37 -2.33
C CYS A 64 0.12 12.47 -1.29
N VAL A 65 -0.67 12.02 -0.31
CA VAL A 65 -0.23 11.05 0.69
C VAL A 65 -0.35 9.67 0.09
N MET A 66 0.78 8.96 -0.03
CA MET A 66 0.83 7.61 -0.55
C MET A 66 1.32 6.64 0.51
N THR A 67 0.77 5.42 0.49
CA THR A 67 1.14 4.35 1.41
C THR A 67 1.51 3.10 0.62
N VAL A 68 2.63 2.48 1.00
CA VAL A 68 3.10 1.18 0.51
C VAL A 68 3.09 0.21 1.68
N ALA A 69 2.19 -0.76 1.66
CA ALA A 69 2.15 -1.84 2.64
C ALA A 69 2.72 -3.11 2.01
N VAL A 70 3.82 -3.64 2.54
CA VAL A 70 4.45 -4.88 2.07
C VAL A 70 4.38 -5.92 3.17
N SER A 71 3.72 -7.04 2.92
CA SER A 71 3.67 -8.14 3.89
C SER A 71 5.06 -8.74 4.10
N LYS A 72 5.31 -9.24 5.31
CA LYS A 72 6.33 -10.28 5.50
C LYS A 72 5.94 -11.51 4.66
N PRO A 73 6.92 -12.38 4.32
CA PRO A 73 6.64 -13.64 3.62
C PRO A 73 5.52 -14.41 4.31
N LEU A 74 4.54 -14.85 3.54
CA LEU A 74 3.39 -15.58 4.06
C LEU A 74 3.84 -16.92 4.65
N THR A 75 3.24 -17.31 5.76
CA THR A 75 3.34 -18.70 6.23
C THR A 75 2.40 -19.57 5.40
N ARG A 76 2.62 -20.89 5.39
CA ARG A 76 1.66 -21.84 4.80
C ARG A 76 0.23 -21.62 5.32
N LYS A 77 0.07 -21.41 6.64
CA LYS A 77 -1.22 -21.10 7.27
C LYS A 77 -1.84 -19.80 6.73
N HIS A 78 -1.05 -18.75 6.52
CA HIS A 78 -1.54 -17.51 5.93
C HIS A 78 -2.01 -17.74 4.49
N ALA A 79 -1.19 -18.42 3.68
CA ALA A 79 -1.50 -18.74 2.28
C ALA A 79 -2.81 -19.55 2.15
N ASP A 80 -2.96 -20.61 2.95
CA ASP A 80 -4.16 -21.45 2.98
C ASP A 80 -5.40 -20.61 3.38
N SER A 81 -5.28 -19.73 4.37
CA SER A 81 -6.37 -18.86 4.81
C SER A 81 -6.80 -17.87 3.71
N LEU A 82 -5.85 -17.29 2.98
CA LEU A 82 -6.13 -16.36 1.89
C LEU A 82 -6.78 -17.06 0.69
N ASN A 83 -6.31 -18.27 0.35
CA ASN A 83 -6.87 -19.07 -0.75
C ASN A 83 -8.32 -19.50 -0.49
N ASN A 84 -8.67 -19.77 0.77
CA ASN A 84 -10.00 -20.26 1.14
C ASN A 84 -11.04 -19.15 1.32
N ARG A 85 -10.65 -17.86 1.30
CA ARG A 85 -11.54 -16.75 1.67
C ARG A 85 -11.30 -15.48 0.83
N ASN A 86 -12.19 -15.26 -0.14
CA ASN A 86 -12.09 -14.14 -1.10
C ASN A 86 -12.05 -12.74 -0.47
N ASN A 87 -12.69 -12.53 0.69
CA ASN A 87 -12.79 -11.21 1.31
C ASN A 87 -11.57 -10.85 2.17
N LEU A 88 -10.75 -11.82 2.59
CA LEU A 88 -9.65 -11.54 3.53
C LEU A 88 -8.56 -10.69 2.91
N ILE A 89 -8.26 -10.90 1.63
CA ILE A 89 -7.22 -10.14 0.94
C ILE A 89 -7.55 -8.65 0.98
N LYS A 90 -8.83 -8.32 0.72
CA LYS A 90 -9.35 -6.95 0.80
C LYS A 90 -9.17 -6.37 2.19
N GLU A 91 -9.63 -7.09 3.20
CA GLU A 91 -9.59 -6.64 4.60
C GLU A 91 -8.16 -6.43 5.09
N ILE A 92 -7.27 -7.41 4.84
CA ILE A 92 -5.88 -7.38 5.30
C ILE A 92 -5.13 -6.20 4.67
N ILE A 93 -5.26 -6.01 3.35
CA ILE A 93 -4.55 -4.94 2.67
C ILE A 93 -5.16 -3.58 3.04
N SER A 94 -6.49 -3.47 3.11
CA SER A 94 -7.16 -2.22 3.49
C SER A 94 -6.74 -1.79 4.90
N GLY A 95 -6.68 -2.72 5.85
CA GLY A 95 -6.17 -2.45 7.18
C GLY A 95 -4.70 -2.02 7.18
N ALA A 96 -3.86 -2.66 6.36
CA ALA A 96 -2.43 -2.34 6.29
C ALA A 96 -2.15 -0.97 5.68
N VAL A 97 -2.87 -0.54 4.64
CA VAL A 97 -2.68 0.79 4.05
C VAL A 97 -3.32 1.90 4.89
N ALA A 98 -4.37 1.58 5.65
CA ALA A 98 -4.98 2.50 6.61
C ALA A 98 -4.24 2.57 7.96
N ALA A 99 -3.19 1.76 8.16
CA ALA A 99 -2.48 1.70 9.43
C ALA A 99 -1.89 3.08 9.79
N PRO A 100 -1.98 3.48 11.07
CA PRO A 100 -1.33 4.69 11.54
C PRO A 100 0.19 4.55 11.42
N VAL A 101 0.86 5.62 11.01
CA VAL A 101 2.32 5.68 10.92
C VAL A 101 2.77 6.88 11.75
N GLY A 102 3.71 6.67 12.68
CA GLY A 102 4.36 7.73 13.46
C GLY A 102 3.54 8.34 14.61
N ILE A 103 4.21 9.15 15.43
CA ILE A 103 3.63 9.90 16.55
C ILE A 103 2.73 11.00 15.97
N ILE A 104 1.53 11.12 16.55
CA ILE A 104 0.53 12.14 16.27
C ILE A 104 1.17 13.53 16.35
N SER A 105 1.63 14.07 15.21
CA SER A 105 1.80 15.50 15.05
C SER A 105 0.39 16.07 14.93
N SER A 106 0.03 16.99 15.82
CA SER A 106 -1.28 17.63 15.95
C SER A 106 -1.77 18.41 14.71
N LYS A 107 -1.08 18.27 13.58
CA LYS A 107 -1.42 18.84 12.26
C LYS A 107 -1.67 17.78 11.19
N ALA A 108 -1.42 16.50 11.48
CA ALA A 108 -1.88 15.39 10.67
C ALA A 108 -3.28 15.05 11.18
N GLU A 109 -4.26 15.87 10.78
CA GLU A 109 -5.67 15.52 10.97
C GLU A 109 -5.86 14.07 10.54
N SER A 110 -6.34 13.28 11.49
CA SER A 110 -6.73 11.90 11.33
C SER A 110 -7.67 11.77 10.13
N ILE A 111 -7.13 11.55 8.92
CA ILE A 111 -7.94 11.14 7.78
C ILE A 111 -8.15 9.62 7.89
N VAL A 112 -8.86 9.23 8.95
CA VAL A 112 -9.53 7.92 9.02
C VAL A 112 -10.90 8.14 8.38
N GLU A 113 -10.90 8.34 7.06
CA GLU A 113 -12.12 8.22 6.29
C GLU A 113 -12.03 6.95 5.45
N ASN A 114 -12.91 6.01 5.81
CA ASN A 114 -13.16 4.76 5.12
C ASN A 114 -13.34 5.02 3.61
N ALA A 115 -12.43 4.54 2.78
CA ALA A 115 -12.60 4.57 1.34
C ALA A 115 -12.01 3.29 0.73
N ILE A 116 -12.88 2.28 0.62
CA ILE A 116 -12.64 1.05 -0.12
C ILE A 116 -13.14 1.32 -1.54
N SER A 117 -12.24 1.61 -2.48
CA SER A 117 -12.60 1.55 -3.90
C SER A 117 -11.54 0.75 -4.65
N ASP A 118 -11.94 -0.49 -4.94
CA ASP A 118 -11.35 -1.43 -5.90
C ASP A 118 -10.06 -2.17 -5.53
N LEU A 119 -10.00 -2.70 -4.30
CA LEU A 119 -8.94 -3.63 -3.91
C LEU A 119 -9.22 -5.05 -4.44
N ILE A 120 -8.84 -5.33 -5.69
CA ILE A 120 -8.63 -6.65 -6.32
C ILE A 120 -9.34 -7.86 -5.63
N SER A 121 -10.58 -8.17 -6.01
CA SER A 121 -11.24 -9.43 -5.59
C SER A 121 -11.18 -10.58 -6.60
N ARG A 122 -10.57 -10.40 -7.79
CA ARG A 122 -10.78 -11.40 -8.86
C ARG A 122 -9.57 -12.24 -9.27
N ARG A 123 -8.32 -11.83 -9.00
CA ARG A 123 -7.15 -12.44 -9.66
C ARG A 123 -6.10 -13.10 -8.77
N ILE A 124 -6.23 -13.03 -7.45
CA ILE A 124 -5.20 -13.54 -6.55
C ILE A 124 -5.69 -14.85 -5.93
N ARG A 125 -5.61 -15.93 -6.72
CA ARG A 125 -5.81 -17.29 -6.23
C ARG A 125 -4.49 -18.03 -6.39
N ASN A 126 -4.17 -18.88 -5.42
CA ASN A 126 -2.92 -19.66 -5.32
C ASN A 126 -1.77 -18.91 -4.62
N PHE A 127 -2.03 -18.38 -3.43
CA PHE A 127 -0.96 -18.02 -2.51
C PHE A 127 -0.21 -19.27 -2.08
N HIS A 128 1.11 -19.14 -2.01
CA HIS A 128 2.04 -20.12 -1.48
C HIS A 128 2.74 -19.56 -0.25
N SER A 129 3.35 -20.46 0.53
CA SER A 129 4.29 -20.05 1.56
C SER A 129 5.42 -19.23 0.93
N ALA A 130 5.89 -18.23 1.65
CA ALA A 130 6.91 -17.26 1.26
C ALA A 130 6.51 -16.21 0.21
N ASP A 131 5.31 -16.29 -0.38
CA ASP A 131 4.74 -15.21 -1.18
C ASP A 131 4.64 -13.92 -0.36
N ILE A 132 4.60 -12.77 -1.05
CA ILE A 132 4.31 -11.48 -0.41
C ILE A 132 3.13 -10.80 -1.07
N VAL A 133 2.39 -10.05 -0.26
CA VAL A 133 1.26 -9.23 -0.68
C VAL A 133 1.65 -7.78 -0.50
N ILE A 134 1.40 -6.97 -1.52
CA ILE A 134 1.71 -5.55 -1.51
C ILE A 134 0.44 -4.76 -1.79
N GLY A 135 0.12 -3.81 -0.91
CA GLY A 135 -0.91 -2.82 -1.08
C GLY A 135 -0.31 -1.44 -1.32
N LEU A 136 -0.87 -0.71 -2.28
CA LEU A 136 -0.56 0.68 -2.55
C LEU A 136 -1.84 1.49 -2.36
N ASP A 137 -1.74 2.62 -1.70
CA ASP A 137 -2.84 3.56 -1.51
C ASP A 137 -2.33 4.98 -1.76
N ALA A 138 -3.20 5.84 -2.29
CA ALA A 138 -2.92 7.24 -2.50
C ALA A 138 -4.14 8.06 -2.15
N GLN A 139 -3.92 9.20 -1.52
CA GLN A 139 -4.95 10.11 -1.07
C GLN A 139 -4.54 11.56 -1.35
N VAL A 140 -5.48 12.33 -1.87
CA VAL A 140 -5.36 13.77 -2.08
C VAL A 140 -6.64 14.39 -1.53
N SER A 141 -6.51 15.46 -0.74
CA SER A 141 -7.66 16.28 -0.34
C SER A 141 -7.78 17.44 -1.32
N GLY A 142 -8.81 17.39 -2.18
CA GLY A 142 -9.00 18.27 -3.32
C GLY A 142 -8.39 17.74 -4.62
N GLY A 143 -8.06 18.64 -5.56
CA GLY A 143 -7.51 18.27 -6.87
C GLY A 143 -8.59 17.89 -7.89
N ILE A 144 -8.16 17.44 -9.08
CA ILE A 144 -9.10 17.06 -10.17
C ILE A 144 -9.46 15.58 -10.10
N GLY A 145 -8.48 14.74 -9.75
CA GLY A 145 -8.59 13.30 -9.81
C GLY A 145 -9.37 12.71 -8.64
N PRO A 146 -9.35 11.37 -8.49
CA PRO A 146 -9.97 10.72 -7.37
C PRO A 146 -9.33 11.18 -6.05
N GLN A 147 -10.14 11.33 -5.01
CA GLN A 147 -9.66 11.71 -3.67
C GLN A 147 -8.85 10.58 -3.02
N ARG A 148 -9.14 9.32 -3.37
CA ARG A 148 -8.39 8.15 -2.95
C ARG A 148 -8.34 7.10 -4.05
N SER A 149 -7.22 6.38 -4.17
CA SER A 149 -7.10 5.24 -5.06
C SER A 149 -6.15 4.21 -4.47
N SER A 150 -6.55 2.94 -4.53
CA SER A 150 -5.74 1.83 -4.02
C SER A 150 -5.52 0.78 -5.11
N VAL A 151 -4.37 0.13 -5.09
CA VAL A 151 -4.08 -1.05 -5.93
C VAL A 151 -3.30 -2.07 -5.12
N SER A 152 -3.41 -3.35 -5.47
CA SER A 152 -2.60 -4.39 -4.84
C SER A 152 -1.84 -5.25 -5.84
N MET A 153 -0.89 -6.01 -5.34
CA MET A 153 -0.16 -7.01 -6.10
C MET A 153 0.23 -8.18 -5.21
N HIS A 154 0.28 -9.35 -5.84
CA HIS A 154 0.77 -10.59 -5.27
C HIS A 154 2.06 -10.95 -5.98
N VAL A 155 3.09 -11.23 -5.20
CA VAL A 155 4.40 -11.63 -5.67
C VAL A 155 4.67 -13.04 -5.19
N HIS A 156 4.97 -13.92 -6.14
CA HIS A 156 5.30 -15.30 -5.85
C HIS A 156 6.74 -15.40 -5.31
N SER A 157 6.95 -16.25 -4.31
CA SER A 157 8.31 -16.72 -4.02
C SER A 157 8.79 -17.56 -5.22
N ARG A 158 9.89 -17.15 -5.85
CA ARG A 158 10.59 -18.00 -6.82
C ARG A 158 11.30 -19.14 -6.11
#